data_AF-H3K0U0-F1
#
_entry.id   AF-H3K0U0-F1
#
_cell.length_a   1.000
_cell.length_b   1.000
_cell.length_c   1.000
_cell.angle_alpha   90.00
_cell.angle_beta   90.00
_cell.angle_gamma   90.00
#
_symmetry.space_group_name_H-M   'P 1'
#
loop_
_entity.id
_entity.type
_entity.pdbx_description
1 polymer ?
#
loop_
_entity_poly.entity_id
_entity_poly.type
_entity_poly.pdbx_seq_one_letter_code
_entity_poly.pdbx_strand_id
1 'polypeptide(L)'
;FFGVAPGTSFASNPNAMKTIFKNTIFTNVASTSDGGVFWEGMEDEIDFNSVQITDWLGRPWTKGESKTPAAHPNSRFCSPADQCPIIDPAWEAPDGVPISAILFGGRRPAGVPLVYEARNWQHGVFIGSAMR
;
A
#
# COMPACT_ATOMS: atom_id res chain seq x y z
N PHE A 1 -9.04 -4.33 4.53
CA PHE A 1 -8.28 -3.53 3.56
C PHE A 1 -7.97 -4.33 2.31
N PHE A 2 -8.14 -3.72 1.13
CA PHE A 2 -7.69 -4.26 -0.16
C PHE A 2 -6.54 -3.39 -0.72
N GLY A 3 -5.38 -3.46 -0.08
CA GLY A 3 -4.27 -2.53 -0.32
C GLY A 3 -3.33 -3.00 -1.44
N VAL A 4 -2.70 -2.04 -2.13
CA VAL A 4 -1.60 -2.31 -3.08
C VAL A 4 -0.42 -2.85 -2.29
N ALA A 5 0.11 -4.01 -2.68
CA ALA A 5 1.27 -4.59 -2.01
C ALA A 5 2.57 -3.87 -2.39
N PRO A 6 2.95 -3.71 -3.69
CA PRO A 6 4.21 -3.07 -4.08
C PRO A 6 4.40 -1.69 -3.45
N GLY A 7 5.59 -1.45 -2.92
CA GLY A 7 5.96 -0.25 -2.16
C GLY A 7 5.56 -0.27 -0.68
N THR A 8 4.81 -1.26 -0.21
CA THR A 8 4.52 -1.46 1.22
C THR A 8 5.71 -2.13 1.91
N SER A 9 6.26 -1.51 2.94
CA SER A 9 7.41 -2.01 3.70
C SER A 9 7.35 -1.54 5.15
N PHE A 10 8.26 -1.97 6.02
CA PHE A 10 8.32 -1.43 7.38
C PHE A 10 8.74 0.04 7.41
N ALA A 11 9.44 0.52 6.38
CA ALA A 11 9.78 1.93 6.22
C ALA A 11 8.59 2.78 5.75
N SER A 12 7.77 2.28 4.81
CA SER A 12 6.68 3.06 4.22
C SER A 12 5.35 2.93 4.97
N ASN A 13 5.02 1.72 5.46
CA ASN A 13 3.77 1.44 6.16
C ASN A 13 3.92 0.25 7.14
N PRO A 14 4.55 0.47 8.30
CA PRO A 14 4.76 -0.58 9.30
C PRO A 14 3.45 -1.13 9.89
N ASN A 15 2.37 -0.35 9.88
CA ASN A 15 1.06 -0.82 10.38
C ASN A 15 0.44 -1.82 9.41
N ALA A 16 0.51 -1.59 8.09
CA ALA A 16 0.09 -2.58 7.11
C ALA A 16 0.90 -3.88 7.24
N MET A 17 2.24 -3.79 7.39
CA MET A 17 3.08 -4.97 7.59
C MET A 17 2.63 -5.79 8.82
N LYS A 18 2.32 -5.14 9.95
CA LYS A 18 1.77 -5.82 11.14
C LYS A 18 0.37 -6.41 10.94
N THR A 19 -0.39 -5.89 9.98
CA THR A 19 -1.79 -6.29 9.71
C THR A 19 -1.88 -7.54 8.84
N ILE A 20 -0.98 -7.69 7.86
CA ILE A 20 -1.16 -8.60 6.71
C ILE A 20 -0.58 -10.01 6.91
N PHE A 21 0.19 -10.28 7.95
CA PHE A 21 0.80 -11.61 8.17
C PHE A 21 -0.08 -12.59 8.95
N LYS A 22 -1.39 -12.33 9.03
CA LYS A 22 -2.40 -13.25 9.57
C LYS A 22 -3.73 -13.06 8.83
N ASN A 23 -4.48 -14.14 8.61
CA ASN A 23 -5.84 -14.13 8.01
C ASN A 23 -5.97 -13.29 6.72
N THR A 24 -4.91 -13.20 5.92
CA THR A 24 -4.84 -12.33 4.74
C THR A 24 -4.70 -13.17 3.49
N ILE A 25 -5.41 -12.77 2.44
CA ILE A 25 -5.27 -13.35 1.11
C ILE A 25 -4.39 -12.41 0.27
N PHE A 26 -3.33 -12.94 -0.31
CA PHE A 26 -2.49 -12.22 -1.27
C PHE A 26 -2.83 -12.62 -2.70
N THR A 27 -2.75 -11.67 -3.64
CA THR A 27 -3.05 -11.92 -5.06
C THR A 27 -1.99 -11.28 -5.95
N ASN A 28 -1.39 -12.09 -6.83
CA ASN A 28 -0.34 -11.71 -7.78
C ASN A 28 0.94 -11.11 -7.14
N VAL A 29 1.26 -11.49 -5.90
CA VAL A 29 2.57 -11.23 -5.28
C VAL A 29 3.52 -12.40 -5.56
N ALA A 30 4.82 -12.20 -5.35
CA ALA A 30 5.78 -13.29 -5.39
C ALA A 30 5.69 -14.13 -4.11
N SER A 31 6.10 -15.40 -4.19
CA SER A 31 6.26 -16.27 -3.02
C SER A 31 7.74 -16.56 -2.77
N THR A 32 8.09 -16.75 -1.50
CA THR A 32 9.42 -17.14 -1.06
C THR A 32 9.44 -18.62 -0.70
N SER A 33 10.61 -19.26 -0.81
CA SER A 33 10.76 -20.72 -0.60
C SER A 33 10.46 -21.21 0.82
N ASP A 34 10.45 -20.31 1.80
CA ASP A 34 10.07 -20.55 3.20
C ASP A 34 8.56 -20.35 3.46
N GLY A 35 7.76 -20.09 2.42
CA GLY A 35 6.30 -19.93 2.52
C GLY A 35 5.84 -18.50 2.78
N GLY A 36 6.76 -17.52 2.73
CA GLY A 36 6.44 -16.10 2.78
C GLY A 36 6.03 -15.50 1.42
N VAL A 37 6.00 -14.17 1.39
CA VAL A 37 5.61 -13.36 0.23
C VAL A 37 6.66 -12.28 -0.03
N PHE A 38 6.75 -11.83 -1.27
CA PHE A 38 7.64 -10.75 -1.67
C PHE A 38 7.00 -9.84 -2.74
N TRP A 39 7.40 -8.58 -2.74
CA TRP A 39 7.11 -7.59 -3.78
C TRP A 39 8.17 -6.48 -3.76
N GLU A 40 8.23 -5.70 -4.84
CA GLU A 40 9.13 -4.55 -4.96
C GLU A 40 8.89 -3.55 -3.84
N GLY A 41 9.96 -3.14 -3.15
CA GLY A 41 9.92 -2.30 -1.96
C GLY A 41 10.15 -3.05 -0.64
N MET A 42 10.18 -4.39 -0.66
CA MET A 42 10.53 -5.23 0.51
C MET A 42 12.00 -5.67 0.55
N GLU A 43 12.88 -5.01 -0.20
CA GLU A 43 14.26 -5.48 -0.39
C GLU A 43 15.09 -5.50 0.90
N ASP A 44 14.71 -4.70 1.90
CA ASP A 44 15.39 -4.65 3.21
C ASP A 44 14.80 -5.66 4.21
N GLU A 45 13.63 -6.25 3.89
CA GLU A 45 12.92 -7.24 4.69
C GLU A 45 13.25 -8.69 4.32
N ILE A 46 13.89 -8.92 3.17
CA ILE A 46 14.21 -10.25 2.65
C ILE A 46 15.72 -10.45 2.57
N ASP A 47 16.22 -11.53 3.19
CA ASP A 47 17.56 -12.04 2.91
C ASP A 47 17.53 -12.94 1.66
N PHE A 48 17.85 -12.35 0.50
CA PHE A 48 17.88 -13.04 -0.80
C PHE A 48 18.91 -14.18 -0.88
N ASN A 49 19.83 -14.33 0.08
CA ASN A 49 20.73 -15.48 0.14
C ASN A 49 20.09 -16.68 0.84
N SER A 50 19.06 -16.44 1.66
CA SER A 50 18.40 -17.47 2.47
C SER A 50 17.17 -18.08 1.80
N VAL A 51 16.52 -17.34 0.88
CA VAL A 51 15.29 -17.75 0.22
C VAL A 51 15.37 -17.62 -1.30
N GLN A 52 14.70 -18.55 -1.99
CA GLN A 52 14.44 -18.44 -3.42
C GLN A 52 13.08 -17.79 -3.65
N ILE A 53 12.94 -17.02 -4.74
CA ILE A 53 11.71 -16.29 -5.06
C ILE A 53 11.08 -16.87 -6.32
N THR A 54 9.77 -17.09 -6.27
CA THR A 54 8.93 -17.39 -7.43
C THR A 54 8.06 -16.18 -7.71
N ASP A 55 8.13 -15.64 -8.93
CA ASP A 55 7.33 -14.49 -9.33
C ASP A 55 5.83 -14.82 -9.40
N TRP A 56 5.02 -13.77 -9.55
CA TRP A 56 3.57 -13.87 -9.67
C TRP A 56 3.07 -14.64 -10.89
N LEU A 57 3.94 -14.94 -11.87
CA LEU A 57 3.66 -15.77 -13.04
C LEU A 57 4.10 -17.23 -12.83
N GLY A 58 4.61 -17.58 -11.66
CA GLY A 58 5.06 -18.92 -11.31
C GLY A 58 6.46 -19.26 -11.83
N ARG A 59 7.32 -18.27 -12.09
CA ARG A 59 8.67 -18.45 -12.64
C ARG A 59 9.73 -18.12 -11.60
N PRO A 60 10.91 -18.77 -11.63
CA PRO A 60 12.03 -18.36 -10.78
C PRO A 60 12.40 -16.89 -10.99
N TRP A 61 12.67 -16.18 -9.89
CA TRP A 61 13.04 -14.78 -9.92
C TRP A 61 14.28 -14.50 -9.06
N THR A 62 15.23 -13.75 -9.62
CA THR A 62 16.46 -13.35 -8.94
C THR A 62 16.64 -11.84 -9.03
N LYS A 63 16.89 -11.20 -7.87
CA LYS A 63 17.13 -9.76 -7.78
C LYS A 63 18.35 -9.36 -8.63
N GLY A 64 18.16 -8.37 -9.50
CA GLY A 64 19.23 -7.85 -10.37
C GLY A 64 19.50 -8.67 -11.64
N GLU A 65 18.98 -9.91 -11.74
CA GLU A 65 19.10 -10.74 -12.95
C GLU A 65 17.79 -10.79 -13.74
N SER A 66 16.66 -10.97 -13.04
CA SER A 66 15.33 -10.96 -13.65
C SER A 66 15.00 -9.58 -14.20
N LYS A 67 14.51 -9.54 -15.45
CA LYS A 67 14.14 -8.28 -16.13
C LYS A 67 12.74 -7.77 -15.82
N THR A 68 11.92 -8.60 -15.17
CA THR A 68 10.53 -8.30 -14.82
C THR A 68 10.36 -8.21 -13.31
N PRO A 69 9.38 -7.44 -12.81
CA PRO A 69 9.01 -7.45 -11.41
C PRO A 69 8.64 -8.85 -10.90
N ALA A 70 8.96 -9.13 -9.65
CA ALA A 70 8.56 -10.34 -8.92
C ALA A 70 7.06 -10.33 -8.65
N ALA A 71 6.48 -9.17 -8.32
CA ALA A 71 5.03 -9.01 -8.11
C ALA A 71 4.39 -8.19 -9.23
N HIS A 72 3.11 -8.40 -9.50
CA HIS A 72 2.37 -7.52 -10.42
C HIS A 72 2.33 -6.09 -9.83
N PRO A 73 2.52 -5.00 -10.61
CA PRO A 73 2.59 -3.63 -10.07
C PRO A 73 1.34 -3.16 -9.30
N ASN A 74 0.20 -3.81 -9.53
CA ASN A 74 -1.05 -3.57 -8.80
C ASN A 74 -1.53 -4.83 -8.06
N SER A 75 -0.61 -5.72 -7.67
CA SER A 75 -0.89 -6.86 -6.79
C SER A 75 -1.39 -6.37 -5.42
N ARG A 76 -2.12 -7.23 -4.72
CA ARG A 76 -2.96 -6.82 -3.59
C ARG A 76 -2.83 -7.77 -2.41
N PHE A 77 -2.98 -7.21 -1.21
CA PHE A 77 -3.36 -7.95 -0.02
C PHE A 77 -4.83 -7.64 0.32
N CYS A 78 -5.55 -8.66 0.76
CA CYS A 78 -6.92 -8.55 1.26
C CYS A 78 -6.95 -9.05 2.72
N SER A 79 -6.96 -8.09 3.65
CA SER A 79 -6.85 -8.35 5.10
C SER A 79 -8.07 -7.84 5.86
N PRO A 80 -8.50 -8.49 6.95
CA PRO A 80 -9.45 -7.93 7.91
C PRO A 80 -8.98 -6.57 8.46
N ALA A 81 -9.93 -5.67 8.73
CA ALA A 81 -9.63 -4.29 9.16
C ALA A 81 -9.27 -4.20 10.65
N ASP A 82 -9.95 -4.99 11.48
CA ASP A 82 -9.76 -5.14 12.93
C ASP A 82 -8.34 -5.60 13.33
N GLN A 83 -7.61 -6.25 12.43
CA GLN A 83 -6.21 -6.61 12.63
C GLN A 83 -5.22 -5.44 12.56
N CYS A 84 -5.67 -4.26 12.11
CA CYS A 84 -4.79 -3.10 12.07
C CYS A 84 -4.47 -2.63 13.50
N PRO A 85 -3.19 -2.53 13.88
CA PRO A 85 -2.79 -2.20 15.25
C PRO A 85 -3.17 -0.78 15.70
N ILE A 86 -3.63 0.03 14.75
CA ILE A 86 -4.07 1.42 14.97
C ILE A 86 -5.46 1.67 14.40
N ILE A 87 -6.29 0.62 14.27
CA ILE A 87 -7.69 0.79 13.88
C ILE A 87 -8.38 1.71 14.88
N ASP A 88 -9.09 2.72 14.38
CA ASP A 88 -9.76 3.69 15.25
C ASP A 88 -10.88 3.00 16.05
N PRO A 89 -11.04 3.27 17.36
CA PRO A 89 -12.09 2.62 18.16
C PRO A 89 -13.52 2.90 17.67
N ALA A 90 -13.73 3.99 16.92
CA ALA A 90 -15.02 4.36 16.32
C ALA A 90 -15.15 3.94 14.85
N TRP A 91 -14.27 3.08 14.31
CA TRP A 91 -14.28 2.70 12.89
C TRP A 91 -15.59 2.02 12.42
N GLU A 92 -16.33 1.41 13.34
CA GLU A 92 -17.66 0.80 13.13
C GLU A 92 -18.78 1.55 13.87
N ALA A 93 -18.53 2.75 14.39
CA ALA A 93 -19.55 3.52 15.09
C ALA A 93 -20.72 3.85 14.14
N PRO A 94 -21.98 3.50 14.49
CA PRO A 94 -23.12 3.66 13.60
C PRO A 94 -23.44 5.13 13.28
N ASP A 95 -23.10 6.04 14.20
CA ASP A 95 -23.28 7.49 14.04
C ASP A 95 -22.15 8.14 13.21
N GLY A 96 -21.13 7.36 12.83
CA GLY A 96 -19.96 7.82 12.10
C GLY A 96 -19.00 8.67 12.95
N VAL A 97 -18.09 9.36 12.25
CA VAL A 97 -17.12 10.28 12.86
C VAL A 97 -17.28 11.68 12.28
N PRO A 98 -17.20 12.76 13.09
CA PRO A 98 -17.31 14.12 12.58
C PRO A 98 -16.10 14.48 11.71
N ILE A 99 -16.35 14.94 10.48
CA ILE A 99 -15.29 15.35 9.54
C ILE A 99 -15.02 16.85 9.68
N SER A 100 -13.80 17.21 10.07
CA SER A 100 -13.39 18.63 10.22
C SER A 100 -12.60 19.18 9.03
N ALA A 101 -12.04 18.32 8.17
CA ALA A 101 -11.26 18.72 7.01
C ALA A 101 -11.40 17.71 5.86
N ILE A 102 -11.36 18.20 4.62
CA ILE A 102 -11.31 17.40 3.40
C ILE A 102 -10.01 17.74 2.67
N LEU A 103 -9.16 16.74 2.44
CA LEU A 103 -7.87 16.91 1.78
C LEU A 103 -7.96 16.37 0.34
N PHE A 104 -7.59 17.20 -0.63
CA PHE A 104 -7.39 16.79 -2.02
C PHE A 104 -5.90 16.71 -2.34
N GLY A 105 -5.50 15.73 -3.14
CA GLY A 105 -4.10 15.55 -3.49
C GLY A 105 -3.89 14.48 -4.56
N GLY A 106 -2.83 14.65 -5.35
CA GLY A 106 -2.46 13.77 -6.45
C GLY A 106 -0.97 13.91 -6.76
N ARG A 107 -0.46 13.11 -7.72
CA ARG A 107 0.96 13.14 -8.08
C ARG A 107 1.23 14.31 -9.02
N ARG A 108 1.84 15.38 -8.52
CA ARG A 108 2.18 16.59 -9.29
C ARG A 108 3.69 16.83 -9.24
N PRO A 109 4.45 16.51 -10.31
CA PRO A 109 5.92 16.60 -10.28
C PRO A 109 6.46 18.03 -10.28
N ALA A 110 5.63 19.03 -10.60
CA ALA A 110 6.03 20.44 -10.63
C ALA A 110 4.85 21.39 -10.36
N GLY A 111 5.17 22.59 -9.88
CA GLY A 111 4.30 23.76 -9.85
C GLY A 111 3.26 23.83 -8.72
N VAL A 112 2.76 22.70 -8.23
CA VAL A 112 1.82 22.68 -7.09
C VAL A 112 2.61 22.62 -5.78
N PRO A 113 2.35 23.51 -4.80
CA PRO A 113 3.05 23.49 -3.52
C PRO A 113 2.66 22.26 -2.69
N LEU A 114 3.42 22.00 -1.61
CA LEU A 114 3.18 20.86 -0.71
C LEU A 114 1.75 20.85 -0.14
N VAL A 115 1.27 22.02 0.31
CA VAL A 115 -0.09 22.21 0.83
C VAL A 115 -0.54 23.65 0.62
N TYR A 116 -1.83 23.84 0.36
CA TYR A 116 -2.51 25.13 0.37
C TYR A 116 -3.98 24.93 0.75
N GLU A 117 -4.59 25.95 1.36
CA GLU A 117 -5.98 25.89 1.83
C GLU A 117 -6.93 26.57 0.84
N ALA A 118 -8.14 26.02 0.72
CA ALA A 118 -9.19 26.64 -0.06
C ALA A 118 -9.73 27.89 0.66
N ARG A 119 -9.82 29.02 -0.06
CA ARG A 119 -10.36 30.28 0.48
C ARG A 119 -11.81 30.22 0.96
N ASN A 120 -12.59 29.28 0.44
CA ASN A 120 -13.99 29.03 0.80
C ASN A 120 -14.46 27.69 0.22
N TRP A 121 -15.71 27.32 0.49
CA TRP A 121 -16.32 26.07 0.05
C TRP A 121 -16.35 25.90 -1.47
N GLN A 122 -16.80 26.92 -2.21
CA GLN A 122 -16.90 26.87 -3.68
C GLN A 122 -15.51 26.70 -4.31
N HIS A 123 -14.51 27.37 -3.77
CA HIS A 123 -13.12 27.20 -4.18
C HIS A 123 -12.59 25.79 -3.86
N GLY A 124 -13.00 25.21 -2.73
CA GLY A 124 -12.68 23.82 -2.37
C GLY A 124 -13.27 22.81 -3.37
N VAL A 125 -14.55 22.98 -3.74
CA VAL A 125 -15.20 22.17 -4.78
C VAL A 125 -14.46 22.31 -6.12
N PHE A 126 -14.07 23.54 -6.49
CA PHE A 126 -13.28 23.78 -7.69
C PHE A 126 -11.91 23.08 -7.63
N ILE A 127 -11.19 23.16 -6.52
CA ILE A 127 -9.90 22.44 -6.33
C ILE A 127 -10.11 20.93 -6.53
N GLY A 128 -11.15 20.35 -5.93
CA GLY A 128 -11.49 18.94 -6.10
C GLY A 128 -11.77 18.58 -7.57
N SER A 129 -12.51 19.42 -8.29
CA SER A 129 -12.77 19.21 -9.73
C SER A 129 -11.55 19.36 -10.63
N ALA A 130 -10.51 20.07 -10.17
CA ALA A 130 -9.31 20.38 -10.94
C ALA A 130 -8.14 19.42 -10.64
N MET A 131 -8.35 18.36 -9.86
CA MET A 131 -7.35 17.34 -9.59
C MET A 131 -6.87 16.65 -10.87
N ARG A 132 -5.59 16.27 -10.90
CA ARG A 132 -4.91 15.59 -12.00
C ARG A 132 -3.96 14.54 -11.46
#